data_AF-A0A2M9NZ00-F1
#
_entry.id   AF-A0A2M9NZ00-F1
#
_cell.length_a   1.000
_cell.length_b   1.000
_cell.length_c   1.000
_cell.angle_alpha   90.00
_cell.angle_beta   90.00
_cell.angle_gamma   90.00
#
_symmetry.space_group_name_H-M   'P 1'
#
loop_
_entity.id
_entity.type
_entity.pdbx_description
1 polymer ?
#
loop_
_entity_poly.entity_id
_entity_poly.type
_entity_poly.pdbx_seq_one_letter_code
_entity_poly.pdbx_strand_id
1 'polypeptide(L)' 'VFHPYSMVKDHRTSAETGNLGAVMDGDIDMFIDAYLRSKL' A
#
# COMPACT_ATOMS: atom_id res chain seq x y z
N VAL A 1 18.89 -9.74 1.60
CA VAL A 1 18.42 -9.76 3.00
C VAL A 1 17.31 -8.72 3.10
N PHE A 2 16.05 -9.16 3.13
CA PHE A 2 14.91 -8.25 3.31
C PHE A 2 14.86 -7.78 4.77
N HIS A 3 14.71 -6.48 4.97
CA HIS A 3 14.68 -5.89 6.30
C HIS A 3 13.40 -6.33 7.04
N PRO A 4 13.45 -6.56 8.37
CA PRO A 4 12.39 -7.22 9.15
C PRO A 4 11.05 -6.47 9.18
N TYR A 5 10.97 -5.26 8.62
CA TYR A 5 9.74 -4.49 8.49
C TYR A 5 9.63 -3.92 7.08
N SER A 6 9.13 -4.75 6.16
CA SER A 6 8.79 -4.30 4.81
C SER A 6 7.31 -3.92 4.80
N MET A 7 7.00 -2.68 5.18
CA MET A 7 5.64 -2.14 5.19
C MET A 7 5.52 -1.02 4.15
N VAL A 8 4.45 -1.07 3.36
CA VAL A 8 4.07 0.01 2.45
C VAL A 8 2.94 0.78 3.12
N LYS A 9 3.13 2.10 3.28
CA LYS A 9 2.15 3.00 3.89
C LYS A 9 1.87 4.16 2.93
N ASP A 10 0.60 4.36 2.58
CA ASP A 10 0.16 5.56 1.86
C ASP A 10 -0.22 6.65 2.88
N HIS A 11 0.56 7.73 2.90
CA HIS A 11 0.36 8.84 3.84
C HIS A 11 -0.86 9.71 3.50
N ARG A 12 -1.43 9.58 2.29
CA ARG A 12 -2.58 10.37 1.84
C ARG A 12 -3.89 9.76 2.32
N THR A 13 -3.95 8.43 2.38
CA THR A 13 -5.16 7.64 2.65
C THR A 13 -5.08 6.86 3.95
N SER A 14 -3.91 6.81 4.59
CA SER A 14 -3.59 5.94 5.73
C SER A 14 -3.74 4.44 5.43
N ALA A 15 -3.83 4.04 4.15
CA ALA A 15 -3.82 2.64 3.76
C ALA A 15 -2.41 2.05 3.94
N GLU A 16 -2.31 0.86 4.52
CA GLU A 16 -1.02 0.19 4.74
C GLU A 16 -1.11 -1.32 4.52
N THR A 17 -0.02 -1.90 4.03
CA THR A 17 0.14 -3.34 3.84
C THR A 17 1.54 -3.80 4.23
N GLY A 18 1.61 -4.95 4.90
CA GLY A 18 2.87 -5.63 5.22
C GLY A 18 3.41 -6.49 4.07
N ASN A 19 2.68 -6.62 2.96
CA ASN A 19 3.08 -7.45 1.83
C ASN A 19 3.75 -6.60 0.75
N LEU A 20 5.01 -6.21 0.98
CA LEU A 20 5.81 -5.43 0.02
C LEU A 20 5.93 -6.15 -1.34
N GLY A 21 6.06 -7.48 -1.33
CA GLY A 21 6.24 -8.28 -2.55
C GLY A 21 5.07 -8.10 -3.51
N ALA A 22 3.84 -8.30 -3.02
CA ALA A 22 2.64 -8.13 -3.82
C ALA A 22 2.52 -6.71 -4.42
N VAL A 23 2.84 -5.69 -3.62
CA VAL A 23 2.82 -4.29 -4.10
C VAL A 23 3.83 -4.06 -5.22
N MET A 24 5.06 -4.60 -5.07
CA MET A 24 6.09 -4.51 -6.11
C MET A 24 5.77 -5.34 -7.35
N ASP A 25 4.98 -6.41 -7.20
CA ASP A 25 4.45 -7.23 -8.29
C ASP A 25 3.22 -6.60 -8.98
N GLY A 26 2.71 -5.47 -8.48
CA GLY A 26 1.64 -4.68 -9.10
C GLY A 26 0.30 -4.68 -8.37
N ASP A 27 0.21 -5.26 -7.17
CA ASP A 27 -0.99 -5.23 -6.31
C ASP A 27 -1.16 -3.86 -5.64
N ILE A 28 -1.46 -2.84 -6.46
CA ILE A 28 -1.65 -1.44 -6.04
C ILE A 28 -3.12 -1.01 -6.01
N ASP A 29 -4.05 -1.90 -6.39
CA ASP A 29 -5.48 -1.61 -6.45
C ASP A 29 -6.03 -1.12 -5.10
N MET A 30 -5.54 -1.69 -3.99
CA MET A 30 -5.93 -1.25 -2.65
C MET A 30 -5.64 0.24 -2.39
N PHE A 31 -4.55 0.75 -2.95
CA PHE A 31 -4.15 2.15 -2.77
C PHE A 31 -4.94 3.07 -3.70
N ILE A 32 -5.25 2.60 -4.91
CA ILE A 32 -6.08 3.33 -5.87
C ILE A 32 -7.49 3.50 -5.31
N ASP A 33 -8.10 2.42 -4.83
CA ASP A 33 -9.44 2.44 -4.23
C ASP A 33 -9.49 3.29 -2.96
N ALA A 34 -8.48 3.17 -2.09
CA ALA A 34 -8.38 4.00 -0.90
C ALA A 34 -8.27 5.49 -1.26
N TYR A 35 -7.52 5.83 -2.31
CA TYR A 35 -7.41 7.20 -2.79
C TYR A 35 -8.73 7.74 -3.33
N LEU A 36 -9.42 6.98 -4.18
CA LEU A 36 -10.72 7.38 -4.73
C LEU A 36 -11.77 7.57 -3.62
N ARG A 37 -11.80 6.67 -2.62
CA ARG A 37 -12.69 6.79 -1.46
C ARG A 37 -12.37 8.00 -0.58
N SER A 38 -11.09 8.35 -0.42
CA SER A 38 -10.69 9.52 0.38
C SER A 38 -11.07 10.87 -0.23
N LYS A 39 -11.42 10.89 -1.53
CA LYS A 39 -11.78 12.09 -2.29
C LYS A 39 -13.28 12.31 -2.41
N LEU A 40 -14.09 11.34 -2.00
CA LEU A 40 -15.55 11.44 -1.86
C LEU A 40 -15.90 12.01 -0.48
#